data_AF-A0A919XYI4-F1
#
_entry.id   AF-A0A919XYI4-F1
#
_cell.length_a   1.000
_cell.length_b   1.000
_cell.length_c   1.000
_cell.angle_alpha   90.00
_cell.angle_beta   90.00
_cell.angle_gamma   90.00
#
_symmetry.space_group_name_H-M   'P 1'
#
loop_
_entity.id
_entity.type
_entity.pdbx_description
1 polymer ?
#
loop_
_entity_poly.entity_id
_entity_poly.type
_entity_poly.pdbx_seq_one_letter_code
_entity_poly.pdbx_strand_id
1 'polypeptide(L)'
;MKMDPSPQEVLQIAKGDTEIATFITALLDQNRRLTELVERQAARIEQLELRVKDLERQLGQNSNNSSKPPSTDGFRKPTNLRTPGGKKGAPKGHKGHTLKFSECPDEVIEHSLSRCSVCSTSLQKEDSMGYERRQVFDLPEPRMLVTEHRAEKKYCPCCQRIQQAAFPQEVSAPVQYGHSLTAWTVYLVSYQMLPLDRACLQI
;
A
#
# COMPACT_ATOMS: atom_id res chain seq x y z
N MET A 1 -44.60 53.94 -35.97
CA MET A 1 -44.30 55.07 -35.06
C MET A 1 -42.78 55.14 -34.97
N LYS A 2 -42.14 56.25 -35.38
CA LYS A 2 -40.66 56.33 -35.32
C LYS A 2 -40.23 56.17 -33.85
N MET A 3 -39.31 55.25 -33.58
CA MET A 3 -38.84 54.92 -32.22
C MET A 3 -38.05 56.07 -31.57
N ASP A 4 -37.52 56.98 -32.39
CA ASP A 4 -36.79 58.17 -31.95
C ASP A 4 -37.38 59.42 -32.61
N PRO A 5 -38.40 60.07 -32.01
CA PRO A 5 -38.91 61.33 -32.51
C PRO A 5 -37.86 62.43 -32.36
N SER A 6 -37.69 63.26 -33.39
CA SER A 6 -36.77 64.40 -33.33
C SER A 6 -37.23 65.43 -32.28
N PRO A 7 -36.33 66.29 -31.76
CA PRO A 7 -36.71 67.32 -30.77
C PRO A 7 -37.86 68.23 -31.25
N GLN A 8 -37.96 68.48 -32.56
CA GLN A 8 -39.04 69.24 -33.17
C GLN A 8 -40.37 68.48 -33.19
N GLU A 9 -40.33 67.16 -33.43
CA GLU A 9 -41.51 66.27 -33.36
C GLU A 9 -42.00 66.16 -31.90
N VAL A 10 -41.09 66.10 -30.92
CA VAL A 10 -41.44 66.09 -29.49
C VAL A 10 -42.10 67.41 -29.05
N LEU A 11 -41.60 68.55 -29.54
CA LEU A 11 -42.20 69.87 -29.25
C LEU A 11 -43.59 70.03 -29.87
N GLN A 12 -43.81 69.46 -31.07
CA GLN A 12 -45.14 69.40 -31.69
C GLN A 12 -46.11 68.50 -30.90
N ILE A 13 -45.66 67.33 -30.43
CA ILE A 13 -46.45 66.43 -29.59
C ILE A 13 -46.80 67.09 -28.25
N ALA A 14 -45.89 67.88 -27.70
CA ALA A 14 -46.09 68.67 -26.49
C ALA A 14 -46.93 69.96 -26.70
N LYS A 15 -47.48 70.18 -27.90
CA LYS A 15 -48.27 71.38 -28.27
C LYS A 15 -47.54 72.70 -27.99
N GLY A 16 -46.21 72.71 -28.11
CA GLY A 16 -45.38 73.90 -27.88
C GLY A 16 -44.97 74.14 -26.42
N ASP A 17 -45.38 73.29 -25.48
CA ASP A 17 -44.97 73.39 -24.07
C ASP A 17 -43.56 72.83 -23.87
N THR A 18 -42.64 73.71 -23.48
CA THR A 18 -41.21 73.38 -23.36
C THR A 18 -40.92 72.51 -22.13
N GLU A 19 -41.70 72.62 -21.07
CA GLU A 19 -41.52 71.78 -19.87
C GLU A 19 -41.93 70.33 -20.16
N ILE A 20 -43.05 70.16 -20.87
CA ILE A 20 -43.52 68.83 -21.29
C ILE A 20 -42.54 68.22 -22.30
N ALA A 21 -42.05 69.01 -23.27
CA ALA A 21 -41.09 68.53 -24.26
C ALA A 21 -39.76 68.09 -23.63
N THR A 22 -39.24 68.84 -22.64
CA THR A 22 -38.01 68.47 -21.92
C THR A 22 -38.17 67.23 -21.05
N PHE A 23 -39.34 67.03 -20.44
CA PHE A 23 -39.62 65.81 -19.68
C PHE A 23 -39.72 64.57 -20.59
N ILE A 24 -40.36 64.70 -21.76
CA ILE A 24 -40.47 63.60 -22.74
C ILE A 24 -39.08 63.21 -23.26
N THR A 25 -38.21 64.16 -23.58
CA THR A 25 -36.84 63.84 -24.05
C THR A 25 -36.00 63.18 -22.96
N ALA A 26 -36.12 63.61 -21.70
CA ALA A 26 -35.46 62.96 -20.57
C ALA A 26 -35.93 61.51 -20.37
N LEU A 27 -37.24 61.24 -20.50
CA LEU A 27 -37.79 59.89 -20.43
C LEU A 27 -37.33 59.01 -21.59
N LEU A 28 -37.24 59.55 -22.81
CA LEU A 28 -36.73 58.81 -23.97
C LEU A 28 -35.25 58.45 -23.80
N ASP A 29 -34.43 59.38 -23.30
CA ASP A 29 -33.02 59.12 -23.00
C ASP A 29 -32.85 58.08 -21.88
N GLN A 30 -33.66 58.16 -20.83
CA GLN A 30 -33.68 57.14 -19.77
C GLN A 30 -34.07 55.77 -20.30
N ASN A 31 -35.11 55.68 -21.15
CA ASN A 31 -35.52 54.41 -21.77
C ASN A 31 -34.41 53.84 -22.66
N ARG A 32 -33.72 54.69 -23.42
CA ARG A 32 -32.57 54.25 -24.23
C ARG A 32 -31.45 53.67 -23.36
N ARG A 33 -31.07 54.35 -22.27
CA ARG A 33 -30.06 53.85 -21.32
C ARG A 33 -30.48 52.53 -20.68
N LEU A 34 -31.76 52.38 -20.35
CA LEU A 34 -32.30 51.13 -19.81
C LEU A 34 -32.23 50.00 -20.84
N THR A 35 -32.61 50.25 -22.09
CA THR A 35 -32.50 49.25 -23.18
C THR A 35 -31.05 48.81 -23.40
N GLU A 36 -30.11 49.76 -23.48
CA GLU A 36 -28.68 49.44 -23.62
C GLU A 36 -28.15 48.62 -22.42
N LEU A 37 -28.63 48.91 -21.21
CA LEU A 37 -28.26 48.14 -20.01
C LEU A 37 -28.82 46.71 -20.06
N VAL A 38 -30.08 46.56 -20.49
CA VAL A 38 -30.74 45.25 -20.64
C VAL A 38 -30.00 44.40 -21.69
N GLU A 39 -29.64 44.98 -22.84
CA GLU A 39 -28.89 44.25 -23.87
C GLU A 39 -27.50 43.80 -23.38
N ARG A 40 -26.78 44.66 -22.65
CA ARG A 40 -25.48 44.29 -22.04
C ARG A 40 -25.63 43.18 -21.00
N GLN A 41 -26.67 43.24 -20.19
CA GLN A 41 -26.95 42.20 -19.18
C GLN A 41 -27.34 40.89 -19.84
N ALA A 42 -28.18 40.90 -20.87
CA ALA A 42 -28.57 39.70 -21.62
C ALA A 42 -27.35 39.00 -22.24
N ALA A 43 -26.47 39.76 -22.90
CA ALA A 43 -25.22 39.22 -23.44
C ALA A 43 -24.31 38.63 -22.35
N ARG A 44 -24.29 39.24 -21.15
CA ARG A 44 -23.50 38.72 -20.04
C ARG A 44 -24.09 37.44 -19.45
N ILE A 45 -25.41 37.35 -19.36
CA ILE A 45 -26.11 36.15 -18.90
C ILE A 45 -25.82 34.99 -19.84
N GLU A 46 -25.93 35.20 -21.15
CA GLU A 46 -25.64 34.16 -22.15
C GLU A 46 -24.19 33.63 -22.03
N GLN A 47 -23.22 34.53 -21.88
CA GLN A 47 -21.82 34.15 -21.64
C GLN A 47 -21.64 33.32 -20.37
N LEU A 48 -22.32 33.70 -19.29
CA LEU A 48 -22.23 32.99 -18.01
C LEU A 48 -22.91 31.64 -18.08
N GLU A 49 -24.07 31.53 -18.73
CA GLU A 49 -24.78 30.25 -18.93
C GLU A 49 -23.93 29.26 -19.73
N LEU A 50 -23.30 29.72 -20.82
CA LEU A 50 -22.37 28.89 -21.59
C LEU A 50 -21.20 28.41 -20.72
N ARG A 51 -20.65 29.30 -19.88
CA ARG A 51 -19.53 28.95 -19.01
C ARG A 51 -19.92 27.97 -17.92
N VAL A 52 -21.09 28.15 -17.31
CA VAL A 52 -21.66 27.22 -16.31
C VAL A 52 -21.84 25.85 -16.93
N LYS A 53 -22.46 25.77 -18.11
CA LYS A 53 -22.68 24.50 -18.82
C LYS A 53 -21.37 23.76 -19.11
N ASP A 54 -20.32 24.48 -19.51
CA ASP A 54 -19.01 23.88 -19.75
C ASP A 54 -18.33 23.39 -18.48
N LEU A 55 -18.41 24.15 -17.39
CA LEU A 55 -17.85 23.77 -16.09
C LEU A 55 -18.59 22.56 -15.50
N GLU A 56 -19.92 22.53 -15.58
CA GLU A 56 -20.75 21.39 -15.17
C GLU A 56 -20.39 20.13 -15.97
N ARG A 57 -20.22 20.25 -17.29
CA ARG A 57 -19.76 19.16 -18.15
C ARG A 57 -18.38 18.65 -17.74
N GLN A 58 -17.46 19.53 -17.35
CA GLN A 58 -16.12 19.13 -16.89
C GLN A 58 -16.17 18.40 -15.53
N LEU A 59 -17.00 18.88 -14.59
CA LEU A 59 -17.18 18.26 -13.28
C LEU A 59 -17.88 16.88 -13.35
N GLY A 60 -18.75 16.68 -14.34
CA GLY A 60 -19.46 15.41 -14.56
C GLY A 60 -18.62 14.30 -15.21
N GLN A 61 -17.40 14.59 -15.67
CA GLN A 61 -16.53 13.60 -16.31
C GLN A 61 -15.78 12.75 -15.27
N ASN A 62 -15.87 11.42 -15.42
CA ASN A 62 -15.11 10.44 -14.65
C ASN A 62 -14.56 9.35 -15.60
N SER A 63 -13.71 8.46 -15.08
CA SER A 63 -13.11 7.37 -15.86
C SER A 63 -14.13 6.42 -16.50
N ASN A 64 -15.36 6.37 -15.98
CA ASN A 64 -16.43 5.51 -16.47
C ASN A 64 -17.16 6.11 -17.70
N ASN A 65 -17.18 7.43 -17.86
CA ASN A 65 -17.93 8.11 -18.93
C ASN A 65 -17.08 8.96 -19.89
N SER A 66 -15.75 9.04 -19.70
CA SER A 66 -14.90 9.97 -20.48
C SER A 66 -13.59 9.38 -21.00
N SER A 67 -13.42 8.05 -20.97
CA SER A 67 -12.19 7.35 -21.40
C SER A 67 -10.88 7.85 -20.73
N LYS A 68 -11.01 8.61 -19.63
CA LYS A 68 -9.88 9.07 -18.82
C LYS A 68 -9.37 7.90 -17.98
N PRO A 69 -8.04 7.77 -17.79
CA PRO A 69 -7.51 6.72 -16.95
C PRO A 69 -8.01 6.88 -15.50
N PRO A 70 -8.32 5.78 -14.78
CA PRO A 70 -8.87 5.81 -13.41
C PRO A 70 -8.05 6.60 -12.39
N SER A 71 -6.74 6.75 -12.64
CA SER A 71 -5.83 7.57 -11.85
C SER A 71 -6.18 9.07 -11.85
N THR A 72 -6.98 9.53 -12.81
CA THR A 72 -7.39 10.94 -12.97
C THR A 72 -8.60 11.32 -12.11
N ASP A 73 -9.38 10.35 -11.61
CA ASP A 73 -10.62 10.58 -10.86
C ASP A 73 -10.40 11.09 -9.42
N GLY A 74 -9.13 11.30 -9.02
CA GLY A 74 -8.73 11.68 -7.68
C GLY A 74 -8.86 10.55 -6.66
N PHE A 75 -8.41 10.78 -5.42
CA PHE A 75 -8.49 9.82 -4.33
C PHE A 75 -9.92 9.76 -3.75
N ARG A 76 -10.88 9.19 -4.50
CA ARG A 76 -12.18 8.84 -3.92
C ARG A 76 -11.97 7.64 -2.99
N LYS A 77 -12.13 7.88 -1.69
CA LYS A 77 -12.05 6.83 -0.67
C LYS A 77 -13.22 5.86 -0.90
N PRO A 78 -12.97 4.58 -1.24
CA PRO A 78 -14.06 3.65 -1.45
C PRO A 78 -14.85 3.49 -0.15
N THR A 79 -16.18 3.55 -0.26
CA THR A 79 -17.07 3.29 0.87
C THR A 79 -16.91 1.84 1.29
N ASN A 80 -16.53 1.64 2.55
CA ASN A 80 -16.32 0.31 3.11
C ASN A 80 -17.69 -0.37 3.28
N LEU A 81 -18.02 -1.29 2.36
CA LEU A 81 -19.25 -2.09 2.41
C LEU A 81 -19.18 -3.26 3.40
N ARG A 82 -18.04 -3.43 4.11
CA ARG A 82 -17.84 -4.55 5.03
C ARG A 82 -18.66 -4.33 6.29
N THR A 83 -19.55 -5.28 6.59
CA THR A 83 -20.21 -5.37 7.89
C THR A 83 -19.16 -5.55 9.00
N PRO A 84 -19.32 -4.90 10.18
CA PRO A 84 -18.45 -5.13 11.32
C PRO A 84 -18.45 -6.63 11.66
N GLY A 85 -17.30 -7.28 11.45
CA GLY A 85 -17.16 -8.70 11.77
C GLY A 85 -17.29 -8.91 13.29
N GLY A 86 -17.92 -10.01 13.69
CA GLY A 86 -18.02 -10.42 15.09
C GLY A 86 -16.66 -10.63 15.77
N LYS A 87 -16.68 -11.05 17.04
CA LYS A 87 -15.47 -11.25 17.86
C LYS A 87 -14.39 -11.99 17.06
N LYS A 88 -13.27 -11.31 16.81
CA LYS A 88 -12.10 -11.89 16.16
C LYS A 88 -11.44 -12.86 17.15
N GLY A 89 -11.46 -14.15 16.84
CA GLY A 89 -10.83 -15.18 17.66
C GLY A 89 -11.37 -16.57 17.36
N ALA A 90 -10.67 -17.60 17.87
CA ALA A 90 -11.13 -18.97 17.78
C ALA A 90 -12.49 -19.11 18.52
N PRO A 91 -13.49 -19.80 17.93
CA PRO A 91 -14.77 -20.01 18.58
C PRO A 91 -14.62 -20.66 19.97
N LYS A 92 -15.56 -20.34 20.86
CA LYS A 92 -15.63 -20.94 22.19
C LYS A 92 -15.70 -22.47 22.06
N GLY A 93 -14.72 -23.17 22.61
CA GLY A 93 -14.59 -24.64 22.50
C GLY A 93 -13.49 -25.13 21.56
N HIS A 94 -12.74 -24.24 20.89
CA HIS A 94 -11.54 -24.65 20.15
C HIS A 94 -10.50 -25.28 21.09
N LYS A 95 -10.03 -26.48 20.74
CA LYS A 95 -8.87 -27.08 21.40
C LYS A 95 -7.63 -26.25 21.04
N GLY A 96 -7.01 -25.64 22.05
CA GLY A 96 -5.71 -25.01 21.90
C GLY A 96 -4.65 -26.06 21.64
N HIS A 97 -3.74 -25.78 20.70
CA HIS A 97 -2.52 -26.55 20.51
C HIS A 97 -1.37 -25.73 21.08
N THR A 98 -0.96 -26.05 22.31
CA THR A 98 0.23 -25.47 22.94
C THR A 98 1.46 -26.27 22.52
N LEU A 99 2.59 -25.59 22.33
CA LEU A 99 3.88 -26.23 22.10
C LEU A 99 4.19 -27.18 23.26
N LYS A 100 4.57 -28.42 22.94
CA LYS A 100 4.87 -29.45 23.93
C LYS A 100 6.35 -29.42 24.29
N PHE A 101 6.66 -29.87 25.51
CA PHE A 101 8.04 -30.13 25.90
C PHE A 101 8.66 -31.20 24.99
N SER A 102 9.92 -31.02 24.64
CA SER A 102 10.80 -32.05 24.12
C SER A 102 11.29 -32.94 25.26
N GLU A 103 11.22 -34.26 25.08
CA GLU A 103 11.79 -35.23 26.02
C GLU A 103 13.32 -35.27 25.93
N CYS A 104 13.88 -34.95 24.75
CA CYS A 104 15.31 -34.92 24.48
C CYS A 104 15.71 -33.52 23.97
N PRO A 105 15.96 -32.54 24.87
CA PRO A 105 16.51 -31.25 24.46
C PRO A 105 17.97 -31.39 24.00
N ASP A 106 18.39 -30.56 23.04
CA ASP A 106 19.77 -30.58 22.52
C ASP A 106 20.81 -30.15 23.58
N GLU A 107 20.43 -29.23 24.48
CA GLU A 107 21.25 -28.74 25.58
C GLU A 107 20.42 -28.56 26.87
N VAL A 108 21.02 -28.80 28.03
CA VAL A 108 20.42 -28.57 29.35
C VAL A 108 21.35 -27.67 30.17
N ILE A 109 20.87 -26.46 30.48
CA ILE A 109 21.59 -25.49 31.32
C ILE A 109 20.95 -25.50 32.71
N GLU A 110 21.71 -25.90 33.72
CA GLU A 110 21.26 -25.87 35.11
C GLU A 110 21.62 -24.55 35.79
N HIS A 111 20.66 -23.96 36.51
CA HIS A 111 20.87 -22.76 37.30
C HIS A 111 20.91 -23.13 38.79
N SER A 112 22.09 -23.06 39.40
CA SER A 112 22.30 -23.44 40.80
C SER A 112 21.89 -22.31 41.77
N LEU A 113 21.27 -22.70 42.89
CA LEU A 113 20.90 -21.79 43.96
C LEU A 113 22.01 -21.75 45.01
N SER A 114 22.69 -20.61 45.14
CA SER A 114 23.83 -20.47 46.06
C SER A 114 23.45 -19.90 47.43
N ARG A 115 22.37 -19.11 47.50
CA ARG A 115 21.93 -18.43 48.73
C ARG A 115 20.41 -18.40 48.83
N CYS A 116 19.92 -18.44 50.06
CA CYS A 116 18.51 -18.20 50.35
C CYS A 116 18.14 -16.74 50.05
N SER A 117 17.03 -16.51 49.34
CA SER A 117 16.55 -15.16 49.01
C SER A 117 16.05 -14.36 50.22
N VAL A 118 15.72 -15.03 51.33
CA VAL A 118 15.16 -14.40 52.54
C VAL A 118 16.25 -14.08 53.57
N CYS A 119 17.06 -15.06 53.94
CA CYS A 119 18.07 -14.91 55.01
C CYS A 119 19.52 -14.90 54.51
N SER A 120 19.77 -15.05 53.21
CA SER A 120 21.11 -15.10 52.60
C SER A 120 22.01 -16.26 53.06
N THR A 121 21.50 -17.23 53.83
CA THR A 121 22.24 -18.45 54.18
C THR A 121 22.73 -19.16 52.92
N SER A 122 23.95 -19.67 52.95
CA SER A 122 24.54 -20.42 51.84
C SER A 122 23.83 -21.76 51.65
N LEU A 123 23.47 -22.07 50.41
CA LEU A 123 22.83 -23.32 50.00
C LEU A 123 23.76 -24.18 49.12
N GLN A 124 25.01 -23.78 48.92
CA GLN A 124 25.96 -24.46 48.02
C GLN A 124 26.27 -25.92 48.40
N LYS A 125 26.06 -26.29 49.67
CA LYS A 125 26.32 -27.63 50.19
C LYS A 125 25.05 -28.44 50.43
N GLU A 126 23.89 -27.84 50.21
CA GLU A 126 22.61 -28.53 50.36
C GLU A 126 22.26 -29.27 49.08
N ASP A 127 21.64 -30.44 49.21
CA ASP A 127 21.22 -31.26 48.07
C ASP A 127 20.01 -30.62 47.35
N SER A 128 19.99 -30.74 46.02
CA SER A 128 18.85 -30.30 45.21
C SER A 128 17.62 -31.18 45.45
N MET A 129 16.48 -30.55 45.70
CA MET A 129 15.18 -31.23 45.87
C MET A 129 14.44 -31.44 44.55
N GLY A 130 14.97 -30.95 43.43
CA GLY A 130 14.36 -31.04 42.11
C GLY A 130 14.52 -29.76 41.29
N TYR A 131 14.00 -29.79 40.06
CA TYR A 131 14.14 -28.70 39.09
C TYR A 131 12.80 -28.30 38.50
N GLU A 132 12.53 -27.01 38.48
CA GLU A 132 11.48 -26.43 37.63
C GLU A 132 12.01 -26.35 36.19
N ARG A 133 11.29 -26.91 35.22
CA ARG A 133 11.74 -27.03 33.84
C ARG A 133 11.07 -25.98 32.94
N ARG A 134 11.87 -25.32 32.10
CA ARG A 134 11.40 -24.50 30.97
C ARG A 134 12.27 -24.81 29.75
N GLN A 135 11.66 -24.82 28.57
CA GLN A 135 12.37 -25.04 27.31
C GLN A 135 12.16 -23.85 26.38
N VAL A 136 13.25 -23.45 25.73
CA VAL A 136 13.25 -22.44 24.67
C VAL A 136 13.52 -23.19 23.38
N PHE A 137 12.60 -23.09 22.43
CA PHE A 137 12.78 -23.61 21.08
C PHE A 137 13.29 -22.46 20.23
N ASP A 138 14.56 -22.49 19.89
CA ASP A 138 15.20 -21.47 19.07
C ASP A 138 15.91 -22.12 17.88
N LEU A 139 16.21 -21.31 16.87
CA LEU A 139 17.02 -21.74 15.75
C LEU A 139 18.51 -21.54 16.11
N PRO A 140 19.37 -22.56 15.91
CA PRO A 140 20.81 -22.36 16.07
C PRO A 140 21.31 -21.32 15.06
N GLU A 141 22.46 -20.71 15.34
CA GLU A 141 23.09 -19.78 14.40
C GLU A 141 23.22 -20.43 13.01
N PRO A 142 22.71 -19.78 11.96
CA PRO A 142 22.77 -20.33 10.62
C PRO A 142 24.23 -20.44 10.18
N ARG A 143 24.64 -21.66 9.81
CA ARG A 143 25.98 -21.93 9.28
C ARG A 143 25.92 -22.82 8.05
N MET A 144 26.77 -22.55 7.08
CA MET A 144 26.95 -23.42 5.91
C MET A 144 27.66 -24.72 6.32
N LEU A 145 27.03 -25.85 6.03
CA LEU A 145 27.64 -27.17 6.17
C LEU A 145 28.30 -27.57 4.84
N VAL A 146 29.63 -27.68 4.83
CA VAL A 146 30.39 -28.14 3.66
C VAL A 146 30.68 -29.63 3.81
N THR A 147 30.18 -30.45 2.88
CA THR A 147 30.44 -31.90 2.83
C THR A 147 31.39 -32.20 1.67
N GLU A 148 32.55 -32.79 1.96
CA GLU A 148 33.49 -33.22 0.93
C GLU A 148 33.17 -34.65 0.49
N HIS A 149 32.83 -34.83 -0.78
CA HIS A 149 32.69 -36.15 -1.38
C HIS A 149 34.04 -36.60 -1.93
N ARG A 150 34.52 -37.78 -1.51
CA ARG A 150 35.77 -38.37 -1.99
C ARG A 150 35.50 -39.66 -2.77
N ALA A 151 35.94 -39.68 -4.01
CA ALA A 151 35.95 -40.89 -4.84
C ALA A 151 37.29 -41.60 -4.70
N GLU A 152 37.30 -42.81 -4.13
CA GLU A 152 38.50 -43.62 -3.99
C GLU A 152 39.06 -44.01 -5.38
N LYS A 153 40.39 -43.98 -5.52
CA LYS A 153 41.11 -44.45 -6.70
C LYS A 153 42.00 -45.62 -6.31
N LYS A 154 41.92 -46.72 -7.06
CA LYS A 154 42.71 -47.94 -6.84
C LYS A 154 43.31 -48.44 -8.14
N TYR A 155 44.49 -49.03 -8.05
CA TYR A 155 45.11 -49.72 -9.18
C TYR A 155 44.55 -51.14 -9.28
N CYS A 156 44.07 -51.53 -10.46
CA CYS A 156 43.62 -52.90 -10.69
C CYS A 156 44.83 -53.80 -11.03
N PRO A 157 45.14 -54.85 -10.23
CA PRO A 157 46.30 -55.70 -10.49
C PRO A 157 46.16 -56.55 -11.76
N CYS A 158 44.93 -56.80 -12.23
CA CYS A 158 44.68 -57.62 -13.41
C CYS A 158 44.90 -56.84 -14.72
N CYS A 159 44.31 -55.65 -14.84
CA CYS A 159 44.34 -54.89 -16.10
C CYS A 159 45.28 -53.68 -16.08
N GLN A 160 45.96 -53.43 -14.94
CA GLN A 160 46.93 -52.34 -14.76
C GLN A 160 46.36 -50.92 -14.93
N ARG A 161 45.03 -50.77 -14.88
CA ARG A 161 44.34 -49.48 -14.99
C ARG A 161 43.94 -48.96 -13.61
N ILE A 162 43.88 -47.64 -13.50
CA ILE A 162 43.30 -46.96 -12.34
C ILE A 162 41.78 -47.06 -12.44
N GLN A 163 41.15 -47.60 -11.41
CA GLN A 163 39.70 -47.58 -11.20
C GLN A 163 39.37 -46.46 -10.23
N GLN A 164 38.24 -45.79 -10.44
CA GLN A 164 37.75 -44.71 -9.58
C GLN A 164 36.28 -44.99 -9.22
N ALA A 165 35.93 -44.79 -7.95
CA ALA A 165 34.53 -44.79 -7.53
C ALA A 165 33.74 -43.66 -8.21
N ALA A 166 32.47 -43.91 -8.55
CA ALA A 166 31.60 -42.88 -9.07
C ALA A 166 31.14 -41.93 -7.95
N PHE A 167 30.96 -40.66 -8.28
CA PHE A 167 30.21 -39.73 -7.42
C PHE A 167 28.70 -39.98 -7.56
N PRO A 168 27.90 -39.67 -6.52
CA PRO A 168 26.45 -39.59 -6.65
C PRO A 168 26.05 -38.61 -7.76
N GLN A 169 24.90 -38.85 -8.41
CA GLN A 169 24.45 -38.05 -9.55
C GLN A 169 24.25 -36.56 -9.18
N GLU A 170 23.91 -36.29 -7.92
CA GLU A 170 23.70 -34.96 -7.38
C GLU A 170 24.99 -34.16 -7.23
N VAL A 171 26.16 -34.83 -7.15
CA VAL A 171 27.48 -34.21 -7.01
C VAL A 171 28.16 -34.16 -8.38
N SER A 172 27.70 -33.21 -9.18
CA SER A 172 28.05 -33.10 -10.61
C SER A 172 29.23 -32.17 -10.88
N ALA A 173 29.54 -31.26 -9.96
CA ALA A 173 30.62 -30.27 -10.10
C ALA A 173 31.64 -30.38 -8.96
N PRO A 174 32.90 -29.94 -9.17
CA PRO A 174 33.93 -29.93 -8.12
C PRO A 174 33.54 -29.11 -6.88
N VAL A 175 32.78 -28.03 -7.07
CA VAL A 175 32.19 -27.19 -6.02
C VAL A 175 30.79 -26.78 -6.47
N GLN A 176 29.77 -26.98 -5.63
CA GLN A 176 28.39 -26.62 -5.92
C GLN A 176 27.62 -26.31 -4.65
N TYR A 177 26.55 -25.52 -4.78
CA TYR A 177 25.60 -25.29 -3.70
C TYR A 177 24.68 -26.50 -3.51
N GLY A 178 24.33 -26.79 -2.25
CA GLY A 178 23.41 -27.86 -1.90
C GLY A 178 21.95 -27.46 -2.04
N HIS A 179 21.06 -28.46 -2.19
CA HIS A 179 19.62 -28.27 -2.39
C HIS A 179 18.96 -27.37 -1.34
N SER A 180 19.30 -27.54 -0.06
CA SER A 180 18.73 -26.73 1.02
C SER A 180 19.06 -25.25 0.84
N LEU A 181 20.31 -24.92 0.50
CA LEU A 181 20.74 -23.54 0.28
C LEU A 181 19.99 -22.92 -0.90
N THR A 182 19.91 -23.65 -2.02
CA THR A 182 19.17 -23.20 -3.21
C THR A 182 17.69 -22.96 -2.90
N ALA A 183 17.06 -23.85 -2.13
CA ALA A 183 15.65 -23.71 -1.73
C ALA A 183 15.44 -22.46 -0.86
N TRP A 184 16.32 -22.20 0.10
CA TRP A 184 16.29 -20.99 0.93
C TRP A 184 16.44 -19.72 0.09
N THR A 185 17.40 -19.68 -0.84
CA THR A 185 17.60 -18.53 -1.72
C THR A 185 16.35 -18.24 -2.57
N VAL A 186 15.76 -19.27 -3.17
CA VAL A 186 14.52 -19.11 -3.95
C VAL A 186 13.36 -18.64 -3.07
N TYR A 187 13.20 -19.20 -1.87
CA TYR A 187 12.17 -18.76 -0.93
C TYR A 187 12.34 -17.29 -0.54
N LEU A 188 13.55 -16.87 -0.17
CA LEU A 188 13.82 -15.49 0.26
C LEU A 188 13.65 -14.49 -0.89
N VAL A 189 14.20 -14.79 -2.07
CA VAL A 189 14.18 -13.85 -3.20
C VAL A 189 12.84 -13.86 -3.92
N SER A 190 12.25 -15.02 -4.18
CA SER A 190 11.03 -15.13 -5.00
C SER A 190 9.75 -15.04 -4.18
N TYR A 191 9.71 -15.60 -2.97
CA TYR A 191 8.49 -15.60 -2.16
C TYR A 191 8.47 -14.43 -1.17
N GLN A 192 9.58 -14.19 -0.47
CA GLN A 192 9.70 -13.07 0.48
C GLN A 192 10.10 -11.75 -0.19
N MET A 193 10.40 -11.77 -1.50
CA MET A 193 10.78 -10.58 -2.29
C MET A 193 11.94 -9.80 -1.67
N LEU A 194 12.85 -10.51 -0.99
CA LEU A 194 14.05 -9.90 -0.44
C LEU A 194 15.03 -9.62 -1.58
N PRO A 195 15.55 -8.38 -1.70
CA PRO A 195 16.62 -8.09 -2.65
C PRO A 195 17.79 -9.04 -2.45
N LEU A 196 18.41 -9.47 -3.55
CA LEU A 196 19.47 -10.48 -3.53
C LEU A 196 20.60 -10.12 -2.54
N ASP A 197 21.06 -8.86 -2.57
CA ASP A 197 22.11 -8.38 -1.67
C ASP A 197 21.76 -8.54 -0.19
N ARG A 198 20.48 -8.40 0.16
CA ARG A 198 20.00 -8.61 1.53
C ARG A 198 19.86 -10.09 1.85
N ALA A 199 19.43 -10.92 0.90
CA ALA A 199 19.36 -12.36 1.09
C ALA A 199 20.75 -12.96 1.36
N CYS A 200 21.79 -12.47 0.70
CA CYS A 200 23.18 -12.89 0.92
C CYS A 200 23.72 -12.57 2.32
N LEU A 201 23.12 -11.64 3.06
CA LEU A 201 23.49 -11.34 4.46
C LEU A 201 22.78 -12.25 5.47
N GLN A 202 21.76 -12.99 5.02
CA GLN A 202 20.94 -13.87 5.86
C GLN A 202 21.30 -15.36 5.68
N ILE A 203 22.25 -15.65 4.78
CA ILE A 203 22.72 -16.98 4.37
C ILE A 203 24.21 -17.07 4.70
#